data_AF-A0A1E3A535-F1
#
_entry.id   AF-A0A1E3A535-F1
#
_cell.length_a   1.000
_cell.length_b   1.000
_cell.length_c   1.000
_cell.angle_alpha   90.00
_cell.angle_beta   90.00
_cell.angle_gamma   90.00
#
_symmetry.space_group_name_H-M   'P 1'
#
loop_
_entity.id
_entity.type
_entity.pdbx_description
1 polymer ?
#
loop_
_entity_poly.entity_id
_entity_poly.type
_entity_poly.pdbx_seq_one_letter_code
_entity_poly.pdbx_strand_id
1 'polypeptide(L)'
;MEGSLRQYGGDPFSISYHACSGRCTGNESREKGLAEAAGILDFKNINFYKFSGKDKQEEKCVVQYPGNHLNRQGSGGMHNQLTENDIKRMKEEIEHRKLVVRKEALEAVKEARAQGDLSENFEYYAAKREKNRNESRIRFLERMIKTAEIIPEDSKEDEVGVNNTVELLFEEDQTVEKIKIVTTMRGNSLEGLVSTESPIGKALLGHKTGDRVYVEVNGSYGYYVVIRSIEKTVDDGSDKIRSF
;
A
#
# COMPACT_ATOMS: atom_id res chain seq x y z
N MET A 1 -9.58 22.52 -28.24
CA MET A 1 -9.02 23.10 -27.00
C MET A 1 -7.93 22.15 -26.55
N GLU A 2 -6.67 22.49 -26.79
CA GLU A 2 -5.53 21.68 -26.37
C GLU A 2 -5.26 21.98 -24.88
N GLY A 3 -5.58 21.02 -24.01
CA GLY A 3 -5.18 21.05 -22.60
C GLY A 3 -3.94 20.17 -22.43
N SER A 4 -2.86 20.72 -21.89
CA SER A 4 -1.65 19.93 -21.63
C SER A 4 -1.86 18.98 -20.44
N LEU A 5 -1.68 17.67 -20.66
CA LEU A 5 -1.62 16.66 -19.60
C LEU A 5 -0.35 16.88 -18.76
N ARG A 6 -0.50 17.21 -17.48
CA ARG A 6 0.59 17.10 -16.49
C ARG A 6 0.22 16.07 -15.43
N GLN A 7 0.77 14.86 -15.56
CA GLN A 7 0.74 13.87 -14.49
C GLN A 7 1.71 14.30 -13.37
N TYR A 8 1.18 14.46 -12.16
CA TYR A 8 2.00 14.65 -10.96
C TYR A 8 1.92 13.39 -10.09
N GLY A 9 3.01 12.62 -10.03
CA GLY A 9 3.32 11.68 -8.93
C GLY A 9 2.72 10.27 -9.03
N GLY A 10 3.61 9.26 -9.02
CA GLY A 10 3.28 7.85 -8.88
C GLY A 10 3.10 7.43 -7.43
N ASP A 11 1.99 7.82 -6.82
CA ASP A 11 1.40 7.13 -5.67
C ASP A 11 0.22 6.28 -6.17
N PRO A 12 -0.10 5.12 -5.57
CA PRO A 12 -1.34 4.38 -5.87
C PRO A 12 -2.62 5.12 -5.40
N PHE A 13 -2.46 6.33 -4.84
CA PHE A 13 -3.52 7.28 -4.49
C PHE A 13 -3.41 8.59 -5.29
N SER A 14 -2.85 8.54 -6.51
CA SER A 14 -2.60 9.73 -7.32
C SER A 14 -3.90 10.45 -7.69
N ILE A 15 -4.00 11.71 -7.28
CA ILE A 15 -5.05 12.63 -7.73
C ILE A 15 -4.57 13.21 -9.07
N SER A 16 -5.30 12.94 -10.15
CA SER A 16 -5.02 13.54 -11.46
C SER A 16 -5.64 14.93 -11.54
N TYR A 17 -4.81 15.94 -11.83
CA TYR A 17 -5.26 17.32 -12.04
C TYR A 17 -5.51 17.55 -13.52
N HIS A 18 -6.72 18.00 -13.89
CA HIS A 18 -7.03 18.41 -15.26
C HIS A 18 -7.50 19.87 -15.26
N ALA A 19 -6.66 20.73 -15.85
CA ALA A 19 -7.03 22.12 -16.09
C ALA A 19 -7.94 22.17 -17.31
N CYS A 20 -9.11 22.79 -17.17
CA CYS A 20 -10.05 22.96 -18.26
C CYS A 20 -10.51 24.43 -18.29
N SER A 21 -10.59 25.03 -19.47
CA SER A 21 -11.00 26.41 -19.61
C SER A 21 -12.54 26.52 -19.54
N GLY A 22 -13.05 27.08 -18.43
CA GLY A 22 -14.45 27.40 -18.21
C GLY A 22 -15.19 26.48 -17.22
N ARG A 23 -16.51 26.74 -17.04
CA ARG A 23 -17.34 26.09 -16.01
C ARG A 23 -17.56 24.60 -16.30
N CYS A 24 -16.85 23.76 -15.55
CA CYS A 24 -16.82 22.31 -15.75
C CYS A 24 -17.81 21.52 -14.86
N THR A 25 -18.22 22.06 -13.72
CA THR A 25 -19.12 21.37 -12.78
C THR A 25 -20.59 21.71 -13.05
N GLY A 26 -21.49 20.74 -12.96
CA GLY A 26 -22.94 20.93 -13.11
C GLY A 26 -23.44 20.89 -14.56
N ASN A 27 -22.63 20.37 -15.48
CA ASN A 27 -23.01 20.09 -16.85
C ASN A 27 -22.53 18.68 -17.23
N GLU A 28 -23.47 17.73 -17.22
CA GLU A 28 -23.20 16.29 -17.38
C GLU A 28 -22.47 15.97 -18.70
N SER A 29 -22.72 16.73 -19.77
CA SER A 29 -22.04 16.55 -21.06
C SER A 29 -20.55 16.93 -21.00
N ARG A 30 -20.20 17.96 -20.21
CA ARG A 30 -18.80 18.38 -20.01
C ARG A 30 -18.04 17.47 -19.07
N GLU A 31 -18.71 16.99 -18.01
CA GLU A 31 -18.15 16.03 -17.06
C GLU A 31 -17.83 14.70 -17.74
N LYS A 32 -18.71 14.22 -18.63
CA LYS A 32 -18.45 13.03 -19.48
C LYS A 32 -17.27 13.25 -20.43
N GLY A 33 -17.21 14.40 -21.12
CA GLY A 33 -16.08 14.69 -22.02
C GLY A 33 -14.72 14.77 -21.32
N LEU A 34 -14.68 15.26 -20.07
CA LEU A 34 -13.46 15.26 -19.25
C LEU A 34 -13.07 13.85 -18.78
N ALA A 35 -14.06 13.02 -18.41
CA ALA A 35 -13.82 11.63 -18.04
C ALA A 35 -13.27 10.81 -19.21
N GLU A 36 -13.83 10.98 -20.42
CA GLU A 36 -13.34 10.34 -21.65
C GLU A 36 -11.92 10.79 -22.01
N ALA A 37 -11.63 12.10 -21.95
CA ALA A 37 -10.29 12.63 -22.21
C ALA A 37 -9.24 12.13 -21.21
N ALA A 38 -9.66 11.78 -19.99
CA ALA A 38 -8.83 11.18 -18.95
C ALA A 38 -8.75 9.63 -19.05
N GLY A 39 -9.39 9.02 -20.05
CA GLY A 39 -9.41 7.56 -20.26
C GLY A 39 -10.26 6.78 -19.27
N ILE A 40 -11.28 7.40 -18.66
CA ILE A 40 -12.10 6.81 -17.59
C ILE A 40 -13.36 6.18 -18.18
N LEU A 41 -13.49 4.85 -18.02
CA LEU A 41 -14.59 4.06 -18.59
C LEU A 41 -15.88 4.08 -17.76
N ASP A 42 -15.81 4.40 -16.45
CA ASP A 42 -16.97 4.48 -15.57
C ASP A 42 -17.05 5.84 -14.86
N PHE A 43 -17.96 6.69 -15.34
CA PHE A 43 -18.13 8.08 -14.90
C PHE A 43 -19.02 8.23 -13.66
N LYS A 44 -19.71 7.16 -13.21
CA LYS A 44 -20.72 7.25 -12.15
C LYS A 44 -20.15 7.54 -10.76
N ASN A 45 -18.83 7.37 -10.56
CA ASN A 45 -18.16 7.46 -9.27
C ASN A 45 -17.05 8.54 -9.23
N ILE A 46 -17.09 9.52 -10.13
CA ILE A 46 -16.13 10.62 -10.18
C ILE A 46 -16.65 11.80 -9.36
N ASN A 47 -15.88 12.24 -8.36
CA ASN A 47 -16.14 13.49 -7.66
C ASN A 47 -15.36 14.64 -8.32
N PHE A 48 -16.10 15.63 -8.85
CA PHE A 48 -15.52 16.86 -9.38
C PHE A 48 -15.49 17.94 -8.30
N TYR A 49 -14.28 18.39 -7.94
CA TYR A 49 -14.11 19.47 -6.96
C TYR A 49 -13.78 20.79 -7.65
N LYS A 50 -14.41 21.88 -7.18
CA LYS A 50 -14.10 23.24 -7.59
C LYS A 50 -13.01 23.82 -6.71
N PHE A 51 -11.85 24.13 -7.30
CA PHE A 51 -10.81 24.92 -6.63
C PHE A 51 -10.69 26.31 -7.27
N SER A 52 -10.84 27.37 -6.46
CA SER A 52 -10.51 28.74 -6.87
C SER A 52 -9.01 28.94 -6.72
N GLY A 53 -8.30 29.15 -7.83
CA GLY A 53 -6.92 29.65 -7.80
C GLY A 53 -6.86 31.10 -7.27
N LYS A 54 -5.65 31.60 -7.00
CA LYS A 54 -5.41 33.01 -6.60
C LYS A 54 -5.82 34.00 -7.69
N ASP A 55 -5.80 33.57 -8.95
CA ASP A 55 -6.34 34.32 -10.08
C ASP A 55 -7.75 33.82 -10.41
N LYS A 56 -8.75 34.69 -10.26
CA LYS A 56 -10.19 34.39 -10.39
C LYS A 56 -10.64 33.99 -11.81
N GLN A 57 -9.71 33.76 -12.74
CA GLN A 57 -9.99 33.43 -14.14
C GLN A 57 -9.61 32.00 -14.53
N GLU A 58 -8.93 31.23 -13.66
CA GLU A 58 -8.64 29.81 -13.90
C GLU A 58 -9.49 28.90 -13.00
N GLU A 59 -10.36 28.09 -13.62
CA GLU A 59 -11.08 27.01 -12.94
C GLU A 59 -10.29 25.70 -13.12
N LYS A 60 -9.90 25.04 -12.01
CA LYS A 60 -9.22 23.74 -12.04
C LYS A 60 -10.18 22.65 -11.59
N CYS A 61 -10.32 21.61 -12.41
CA CYS A 61 -11.07 20.42 -12.05
C CYS A 61 -10.12 19.37 -11.51
N VAL A 62 -10.47 18.87 -10.33
CA VAL A 62 -9.79 17.73 -9.74
C VAL A 62 -10.66 16.51 -10.00
N VAL A 63 -10.11 15.52 -10.70
CA VAL A 63 -10.70 14.20 -10.83
C VAL A 63 -10.07 13.36 -9.73
N GLN A 64 -10.82 13.14 -8.66
CA GLN A 64 -10.42 12.18 -7.65
C GLN A 64 -10.90 10.81 -8.12
N TYR A 65 -9.97 9.91 -8.44
CA TYR A 65 -10.32 8.50 -8.58
C TYR A 65 -10.96 8.05 -7.26
N PRO A 66 -12.04 7.25 -7.29
CA PRO A 66 -12.43 6.51 -6.12
C PRO A 66 -11.28 5.57 -5.81
N GLY A 67 -10.34 6.00 -4.97
CA GLY A 67 -9.48 5.09 -4.25
C GLY A 67 -10.42 4.12 -3.59
N ASN A 68 -10.30 2.83 -3.95
CA ASN A 68 -11.15 1.73 -3.54
C ASN A 68 -11.90 2.09 -2.25
N HIS A 69 -13.15 2.52 -2.37
CA HIS A 69 -14.03 2.72 -1.22
C HIS A 69 -14.39 1.31 -0.71
N LEU A 70 -13.40 0.61 -0.16
CA LEU A 70 -13.63 -0.50 0.73
C LEU A 70 -14.55 0.04 1.82
N ASN A 71 -15.68 -0.65 1.95
CA ASN A 71 -16.77 -0.37 2.86
C ASN A 71 -16.30 0.30 4.15
N ARG A 72 -16.76 1.54 4.35
CA ARG A 72 -16.69 2.26 5.62
C ARG A 72 -17.82 1.77 6.53
N GLN A 73 -17.94 0.46 6.69
CA GLN A 73 -18.79 -0.21 7.66
C GLN A 73 -17.88 -1.14 8.46
N GLY A 74 -17.59 -0.73 9.69
CA GLY A 74 -16.57 -1.34 10.54
C GLY A 74 -15.62 -0.28 11.08
N SER A 75 -16.07 0.47 12.08
CA SER A 75 -15.20 1.25 12.97
C SER A 75 -14.32 0.28 13.78
N GLY A 76 -13.29 -0.27 13.15
CA GLY A 76 -12.09 -0.77 13.81
C GLY A 76 -10.96 0.16 13.42
N GLY A 77 -10.23 0.72 14.38
CA GLY A 77 -9.00 1.42 14.06
C GLY A 77 -8.15 0.52 13.16
N MET A 78 -7.59 1.08 12.08
CA MET A 78 -6.65 0.36 11.23
C MET A 78 -5.35 0.19 12.03
N HIS A 79 -5.41 -0.69 13.02
CA HIS A 79 -4.30 -1.10 13.85
C HIS A 79 -3.56 -2.14 13.04
N ASN A 80 -2.38 -1.75 12.56
CA ASN A 80 -1.53 -2.69 11.83
C ASN A 80 -0.91 -3.62 12.86
N GLN A 81 -1.13 -4.91 12.72
CA GLN A 81 -0.51 -5.87 13.63
C GLN A 81 0.98 -6.01 13.30
N LEU A 82 1.84 -5.79 14.29
CA LEU A 82 3.30 -5.93 14.17
C LEU A 82 3.85 -6.77 15.30
N THR A 83 4.94 -7.47 15.05
CA THR A 83 5.70 -8.12 16.14
C THR A 83 6.73 -7.16 16.73
N GLU A 84 7.30 -7.52 17.89
CA GLU A 84 8.41 -6.76 18.47
C GLU A 84 9.63 -6.73 17.53
N ASN A 85 9.91 -7.83 16.84
CA ASN A 85 11.01 -7.89 15.88
C ASN A 85 10.76 -6.99 14.66
N ASP A 86 9.52 -6.93 14.15
CA ASP A 86 9.15 -6.00 13.09
C ASP A 86 9.42 -4.55 13.50
N ILE A 87 8.98 -4.15 14.70
CA ILE A 87 9.21 -2.80 15.23
C ILE A 87 10.70 -2.49 15.34
N LYS A 88 11.50 -3.45 15.82
CA LYS A 88 12.96 -3.29 15.92
C LYS A 88 13.58 -3.04 14.55
N ARG A 89 13.27 -3.89 13.56
CA ARG A 89 13.78 -3.75 12.18
C ARG A 89 13.35 -2.45 11.51
N MET A 90 12.11 -2.03 11.74
CA MET A 90 11.62 -0.74 11.24
C MET A 90 12.35 0.45 11.86
N LYS A 91 12.66 0.40 13.17
CA LYS A 91 13.46 1.43 13.84
C LYS A 91 14.89 1.48 13.28
N GLU A 92 15.51 0.32 13.07
CA GLU A 92 16.84 0.21 12.45
C GLU A 92 16.83 0.80 11.02
N GLU A 93 15.80 0.50 10.21
CA GLU A 93 15.64 1.08 8.87
C GLU A 93 15.48 2.61 8.95
N ILE A 94 14.64 3.12 9.87
CA ILE A 94 14.44 4.56 10.07
C ILE A 94 15.77 5.24 10.43
N GLU A 95 16.53 4.69 11.37
CA GLU A 95 17.81 5.27 11.79
C GLU A 95 18.83 5.30 10.65
N HIS A 96 18.99 4.19 9.93
CA HIS A 96 19.85 4.15 8.75
C HIS A 96 19.45 5.20 7.71
N ARG A 97 18.15 5.31 7.42
CA ARG A 97 17.64 6.31 6.46
C ARG A 97 17.84 7.74 6.92
N LYS A 98 17.76 8.02 8.22
CA LYS A 98 17.98 9.37 8.79
C LYS A 98 19.46 9.74 8.79
N LEU A 99 20.33 8.81 9.18
CA LEU A 99 21.75 9.08 9.44
C LEU A 99 22.62 8.98 8.19
N VAL A 100 22.25 8.11 7.24
CA VAL A 100 23.02 7.81 6.02
C VAL A 100 22.28 8.34 4.80
N VAL A 101 21.17 7.68 4.40
CA VAL A 101 20.48 7.94 3.12
C VAL A 101 20.02 9.39 2.98
N ARG A 102 19.49 10.00 4.04
CA ARG A 102 19.04 11.41 4.01
C ARG A 102 20.20 12.37 3.76
N LYS A 103 21.40 12.10 4.30
CA LYS A 103 22.57 12.95 4.08
C LYS A 103 23.04 12.85 2.64
N GLU A 104 23.19 11.62 2.15
CA GLU A 104 23.56 11.33 0.76
C GLU A 104 22.58 11.96 -0.23
N ALA A 105 21.27 11.81 0.00
CA ALA A 105 20.24 12.41 -0.87
C ALA A 105 20.27 13.94 -0.86
N LEU A 106 20.60 14.57 0.27
CA LEU A 106 20.76 16.03 0.34
C LEU A 106 22.03 16.49 -0.38
N GLU A 107 23.11 15.75 -0.30
CA GLU A 107 24.35 16.01 -1.03
C GLU A 107 24.15 15.87 -2.54
N ALA A 108 23.51 14.80 -3.00
CA ALA A 108 23.17 14.59 -4.41
C ALA A 108 22.30 15.73 -4.97
N VAL A 109 21.32 16.22 -4.20
CA VAL A 109 20.50 17.38 -4.61
C VAL A 109 21.33 18.67 -4.68
N LYS A 110 22.28 18.87 -3.76
CA LYS A 110 23.18 20.04 -3.79
C LYS A 110 24.12 20.00 -4.99
N GLU A 111 24.72 18.85 -5.27
CA GLU A 111 25.61 18.63 -6.40
C GLU A 111 24.89 18.83 -7.73
N ALA A 112 23.74 18.17 -7.91
CA ALA A 112 22.95 18.32 -9.12
C ALA A 112 22.51 19.78 -9.33
N ARG A 113 22.15 20.50 -8.26
CA ARG A 113 21.82 21.94 -8.33
C ARG A 113 23.02 22.81 -8.77
N ALA A 114 24.25 22.40 -8.48
CA ALA A 114 25.45 23.14 -8.86
C ALA A 114 25.77 23.05 -10.37
N GLN A 115 25.18 22.10 -11.10
CA GLN A 115 25.43 21.88 -12.53
C GLN A 115 24.71 22.88 -13.47
N GLY A 116 24.21 24.01 -12.96
CA GLY A 116 23.70 25.11 -13.78
C GLY A 116 22.18 25.07 -14.00
N ASP A 117 21.74 25.08 -15.26
CA ASP A 117 20.33 25.33 -15.62
C ASP A 117 19.38 24.27 -15.05
N LEU A 118 18.57 24.68 -14.08
CA LEU A 118 17.62 23.82 -13.37
C LEU A 118 16.41 23.40 -14.20
N SER A 119 16.13 24.10 -15.30
CA SER A 119 14.94 23.85 -16.11
C SER A 119 15.05 22.54 -16.92
N GLU A 120 16.27 22.17 -17.32
CA GLU A 120 16.56 20.95 -18.10
C GLU A 120 17.37 19.89 -17.33
N ASN A 121 17.74 20.16 -16.08
CA ASN A 121 18.60 19.26 -15.31
C ASN A 121 17.85 18.03 -14.78
N PHE A 122 17.86 16.96 -15.58
CA PHE A 122 17.28 15.66 -15.23
C PHE A 122 17.84 15.08 -13.92
N GLU A 123 19.14 15.25 -13.67
CA GLU A 123 19.81 14.78 -12.44
C GLU A 123 19.24 15.45 -11.19
N TYR A 124 18.94 16.75 -11.26
CA TYR A 124 18.31 17.47 -10.16
C TYR A 124 16.91 16.94 -9.85
N TYR A 125 16.10 16.67 -10.88
CA TYR A 125 14.77 16.09 -10.70
C TYR A 125 14.85 14.66 -10.14
N ALA A 126 15.81 13.86 -10.59
CA ALA A 126 16.05 12.50 -10.09
C ALA A 126 16.48 12.52 -8.62
N ALA A 127 17.49 13.32 -8.26
CA ALA A 127 17.96 13.47 -6.89
C ALA A 127 16.86 13.98 -5.95
N LYS A 128 16.06 14.95 -6.40
CA LYS A 128 14.91 15.45 -5.62
C LYS A 128 13.84 14.37 -5.42
N ARG A 129 13.59 13.55 -6.43
CA ARG A 129 12.65 12.42 -6.35
C ARG A 129 13.13 11.40 -5.32
N GLU A 130 14.41 11.04 -5.35
CA GLU A 130 14.97 10.06 -4.42
C GLU A 130 14.97 10.56 -2.98
N LYS A 131 15.34 11.83 -2.76
CA LYS A 131 15.18 12.48 -1.45
C LYS A 131 13.74 12.36 -0.94
N ASN A 132 12.76 12.69 -1.78
CA ASN A 132 11.35 12.64 -1.39
C ASN A 132 10.89 11.20 -1.12
N ARG A 133 11.37 10.22 -1.90
CA ARG A 133 11.10 8.80 -1.68
C ARG A 133 11.60 8.36 -0.31
N ASN A 134 12.81 8.73 0.08
CA ASN A 134 13.36 8.45 1.40
C ASN A 134 12.51 9.08 2.52
N GLU A 135 12.13 10.35 2.40
CA GLU A 135 11.26 11.02 3.39
C GLU A 135 9.87 10.38 3.50
N SER A 136 9.29 9.97 2.37
CA SER A 136 8.02 9.26 2.37
C SER A 136 8.13 7.90 3.06
N ARG A 137 9.23 7.15 2.83
CA ARG A 137 9.47 5.88 3.50
C ARG A 137 9.64 6.03 5.01
N ILE A 138 10.42 7.02 5.47
CA ILE A 138 10.56 7.31 6.90
C ILE A 138 9.19 7.59 7.54
N ARG A 139 8.40 8.50 6.96
CA ARG A 139 7.07 8.85 7.48
C ARG A 139 6.10 7.67 7.50
N PHE A 140 6.18 6.81 6.49
CA PHE A 140 5.39 5.59 6.44
C PHE A 140 5.76 4.67 7.61
N LEU A 141 7.03 4.34 7.80
CA LEU A 141 7.49 3.47 8.89
C LEU A 141 7.14 4.06 10.27
N GLU A 142 7.37 5.35 10.48
CA GLU A 142 7.02 6.03 11.74
C GLU A 142 5.51 5.97 12.03
N ARG A 143 4.67 6.15 10.99
CA ARG A 143 3.21 6.02 11.12
C ARG A 143 2.80 4.59 11.46
N MET A 144 3.37 3.62 10.77
CA MET A 144 3.07 2.20 10.99
C MET A 144 3.42 1.77 12.41
N ILE A 145 4.60 2.16 12.94
CA ILE A 145 4.96 1.91 14.35
C ILE A 145 3.99 2.61 15.30
N LYS A 146 3.62 3.87 15.01
CA LYS A 146 2.76 4.67 15.89
C LYS A 146 1.35 4.09 16.05
N THR A 147 0.80 3.47 15.00
CA THR A 147 -0.56 2.90 15.01
C THR A 147 -0.56 1.38 15.21
N ALA A 148 0.59 0.79 15.51
CA ALA A 148 0.75 -0.65 15.60
C ALA A 148 0.07 -1.23 16.85
N GLU A 149 -0.54 -2.39 16.66
CA GLU A 149 -0.88 -3.31 17.74
C GLU A 149 0.22 -4.38 17.81
N ILE A 150 0.85 -4.50 18.98
CA ILE A 150 1.93 -5.48 19.17
C ILE A 150 1.32 -6.84 19.43
N ILE A 151 1.60 -7.80 18.54
CA ILE A 151 1.16 -9.19 18.69
C ILE A 151 2.33 -10.09 19.09
N PRO A 152 2.09 -11.12 19.92
CA PRO A 152 3.12 -12.08 20.27
C PRO A 152 3.50 -12.93 19.05
N GLU A 153 4.78 -13.30 18.97
CA GLU A 153 5.28 -14.25 17.97
C GLU A 153 5.00 -15.70 18.39
N ASP A 154 4.91 -15.94 19.70
CA ASP A 154 4.66 -17.26 20.25
C ASP A 154 3.21 -17.69 20.03
N SER A 155 3.07 -18.96 19.64
CA SER A 155 1.79 -19.68 19.53
C SER A 155 1.94 -21.04 20.21
N LYS A 156 0.82 -21.66 20.63
CA LYS A 156 0.88 -23.02 21.19
C LYS A 156 1.46 -23.98 20.16
N GLU A 157 2.12 -25.05 20.61
CA GLU A 157 2.87 -25.98 19.74
C GLU A 157 2.05 -26.51 18.55
N ASP A 158 0.75 -26.71 18.73
CA ASP A 158 -0.16 -27.30 17.74
C ASP A 158 -1.05 -26.28 17.03
N GLU A 159 -0.87 -24.97 17.25
CA GLU A 159 -1.70 -23.90 16.68
C GLU A 159 -0.97 -23.08 15.61
N VAL A 160 -1.67 -22.66 14.57
CA VAL A 160 -1.16 -21.69 13.60
C VAL A 160 -0.99 -20.33 14.28
N GLY A 161 0.16 -19.71 14.06
CA GLY A 161 0.57 -18.45 14.65
C GLY A 161 1.42 -17.66 13.67
N VAL A 162 1.83 -16.47 14.09
CA VAL A 162 2.71 -15.60 13.30
C VAL A 162 4.05 -16.29 13.07
N ASN A 163 4.63 -16.09 11.90
CA ASN A 163 5.85 -16.71 11.38
C ASN A 163 5.77 -18.21 11.12
N ASN A 164 4.66 -18.89 11.42
CA ASN A 164 4.52 -20.31 11.10
C ASN A 164 4.30 -20.53 9.61
N THR A 165 4.91 -21.59 9.10
CA THR A 165 4.67 -22.08 7.74
C THR A 165 3.64 -23.20 7.79
N VAL A 166 2.59 -23.11 6.98
CA VAL A 166 1.44 -24.01 7.00
C VAL A 166 1.26 -24.59 5.60
N GLU A 167 1.07 -25.90 5.53
CA GLU A 167 0.69 -26.59 4.31
C GLU A 167 -0.83 -26.75 4.28
N LEU A 168 -1.46 -26.24 3.23
CA LEU A 168 -2.91 -26.20 3.08
C LEU A 168 -3.33 -27.01 1.87
N LEU A 169 -4.36 -27.82 2.05
CA LEU A 169 -5.11 -28.42 0.94
C LEU A 169 -6.32 -27.54 0.63
N PHE A 170 -6.38 -27.00 -0.59
CA PHE A 170 -7.56 -26.31 -1.10
C PHE A 170 -8.56 -27.35 -1.60
N GLU A 171 -9.77 -27.37 -1.04
CA GLU A 171 -10.74 -28.40 -1.41
C GLU A 171 -11.34 -28.19 -2.81
N GLU A 172 -11.38 -26.95 -3.30
CA GLU A 172 -12.02 -26.60 -4.57
C GLU A 172 -11.30 -27.23 -5.77
N ASP A 173 -9.98 -27.25 -5.76
CA ASP A 173 -9.14 -27.73 -6.84
C ASP A 173 -8.17 -28.85 -6.44
N GLN A 174 -8.23 -29.30 -5.18
CA GLN A 174 -7.38 -30.33 -4.60
C GLN A 174 -5.88 -29.99 -4.64
N THR A 175 -5.53 -28.71 -4.73
CA THR A 175 -4.15 -28.25 -4.73
C THR A 175 -3.60 -28.16 -3.31
N VAL A 176 -2.28 -28.33 -3.18
CA VAL A 176 -1.56 -28.19 -1.92
C VAL A 176 -0.58 -27.05 -2.05
N GLU A 177 -0.69 -26.06 -1.17
CA GLU A 177 0.22 -24.92 -1.14
C GLU A 177 0.85 -24.75 0.24
N LYS A 178 2.09 -24.28 0.25
CA LYS A 178 2.83 -23.94 1.46
C LYS A 178 2.83 -22.42 1.61
N ILE A 179 2.26 -21.92 2.70
CA ILE A 179 2.19 -20.48 2.99
C ILE A 179 2.83 -20.18 4.34
N LYS A 180 3.41 -19.00 4.50
CA LYS A 180 3.90 -18.51 5.78
C LYS A 180 3.00 -17.38 6.26
N ILE A 181 2.48 -17.51 7.47
CA ILE A 181 1.69 -16.45 8.10
C ILE A 181 2.64 -15.39 8.61
N VAL A 182 2.53 -14.17 8.11
CA VAL A 182 3.38 -13.04 8.47
C VAL A 182 2.54 -11.81 8.80
N THR A 183 3.16 -10.75 9.32
CA THR A 183 2.48 -9.47 9.51
C THR A 183 2.24 -8.73 8.19
N THR A 184 1.33 -7.75 8.19
CA THR A 184 1.02 -6.94 7.00
C THR A 184 2.26 -6.28 6.39
N MET A 185 3.28 -5.96 7.19
CA MET A 185 4.51 -5.35 6.71
C MET A 185 5.42 -6.29 5.91
N ARG A 186 5.23 -7.60 6.03
CA ARG A 186 6.03 -8.64 5.36
C ARG A 186 5.25 -9.39 4.28
N GLY A 187 3.95 -9.12 4.14
CA GLY A 187 3.07 -9.81 3.21
C GLY A 187 3.53 -9.70 1.75
N ASN A 188 3.71 -10.85 1.12
CA ASN A 188 4.03 -11.03 -0.29
C ASN A 188 3.43 -12.34 -0.81
N SER A 189 2.24 -12.26 -1.41
CA SER A 189 1.51 -13.44 -1.89
C SER A 189 2.26 -14.23 -2.97
N LEU A 190 3.15 -13.58 -3.75
CA LEU A 190 3.95 -14.27 -4.77
C LEU A 190 5.04 -15.16 -4.17
N GLU A 191 5.44 -14.89 -2.93
CA GLU A 191 6.43 -15.67 -2.17
C GLU A 191 5.77 -16.57 -1.12
N GLY A 192 4.44 -16.74 -1.17
CA GLY A 192 3.69 -17.49 -0.16
C GLY A 192 3.62 -16.81 1.21
N LEU A 193 4.00 -15.54 1.33
CA LEU A 193 3.94 -14.77 2.57
C LEU A 193 2.56 -14.12 2.72
N VAL A 194 1.73 -14.69 3.58
CA VAL A 194 0.33 -14.33 3.77
C VAL A 194 0.16 -13.49 5.04
N SER A 195 -0.41 -12.29 4.91
CA SER A 195 -0.64 -11.42 6.06
C SER A 195 -1.69 -12.00 7.02
N THR A 196 -1.48 -11.84 8.33
CA THR A 196 -2.48 -12.08 9.38
C THR A 196 -3.79 -11.32 9.17
N GLU A 197 -3.76 -10.21 8.42
CA GLU A 197 -4.95 -9.40 8.13
C GLU A 197 -5.72 -9.85 6.89
N SER A 198 -5.14 -10.75 6.07
CA SER A 198 -5.80 -11.32 4.89
C SER A 198 -6.94 -12.28 5.29
N PRO A 199 -7.94 -12.52 4.42
CA PRO A 199 -9.04 -13.45 4.71
C PRO A 199 -8.56 -14.84 5.16
N ILE A 200 -7.61 -15.42 4.42
CA ILE A 200 -7.02 -16.72 4.72
C ILE A 200 -6.16 -16.68 5.98
N GLY A 201 -5.35 -15.63 6.17
CA GLY A 201 -4.52 -15.48 7.37
C GLY A 201 -5.36 -15.37 8.64
N LYS A 202 -6.41 -14.53 8.64
CA LYS A 202 -7.36 -14.39 9.75
C LYS A 202 -8.07 -15.70 10.06
N ALA A 203 -8.51 -16.42 9.04
CA ALA A 203 -9.23 -17.67 9.19
C ALA A 203 -8.35 -18.78 9.75
N LEU A 204 -7.04 -18.79 9.47
CA LEU A 204 -6.14 -19.85 9.91
C LEU A 204 -5.58 -19.65 11.32
N LEU A 205 -5.44 -18.42 11.81
CA LEU A 205 -4.85 -18.15 13.11
C LEU A 205 -5.55 -18.92 14.25
N GLY A 206 -4.77 -19.62 15.07
CA GLY A 206 -5.25 -20.41 16.20
C GLY A 206 -5.79 -21.81 15.85
N HIS A 207 -5.96 -22.13 14.56
CA HIS A 207 -6.35 -23.48 14.14
C HIS A 207 -5.22 -24.49 14.22
N LYS A 208 -5.58 -25.78 14.25
CA LYS A 208 -4.65 -26.89 14.43
C LYS A 208 -4.50 -27.73 13.18
N THR A 209 -3.45 -28.55 13.15
CA THR A 209 -3.27 -29.56 12.10
C THR A 209 -4.47 -30.51 12.04
N GLY A 210 -5.00 -30.71 10.84
CA GLY A 210 -6.20 -31.51 10.57
C GLY A 210 -7.49 -30.71 10.54
N ASP A 211 -7.49 -29.45 10.97
CA ASP A 211 -8.69 -28.61 10.95
C ASP A 211 -9.12 -28.30 9.51
N ARG A 212 -10.42 -28.38 9.27
CA ARG A 212 -11.08 -27.88 8.07
C ARG A 212 -11.63 -26.49 8.35
N VAL A 213 -11.04 -25.49 7.70
CA VAL A 213 -11.28 -24.07 7.95
C VAL A 213 -12.02 -23.45 6.76
N TYR A 214 -13.05 -22.65 7.04
CA TYR A 214 -13.74 -21.86 6.02
C TYR A 214 -13.10 -20.48 5.90
N VAL A 215 -12.69 -20.11 4.69
CA VAL A 215 -12.12 -18.82 4.36
C VAL A 215 -13.17 -18.00 3.62
N GLU A 216 -13.73 -16.98 4.28
CA GLU A 216 -14.64 -16.03 3.65
C GLU A 216 -13.84 -14.95 2.91
N VAL A 217 -13.88 -14.95 1.57
CA VAL A 217 -13.19 -13.94 0.76
C VAL A 217 -14.00 -12.65 0.70
N ASN A 218 -15.31 -12.77 0.54
CA ASN A 218 -16.29 -11.69 0.59
C ASN A 218 -17.68 -12.27 0.92
N GLY A 219 -18.67 -11.39 1.12
CA GLY A 219 -20.02 -11.83 1.52
C GLY A 219 -20.78 -12.72 0.51
N SER A 220 -20.21 -13.03 -0.66
CA SER A 220 -20.79 -13.91 -1.68
C SER A 220 -19.93 -15.12 -2.03
N TYR A 221 -18.66 -15.15 -1.61
CA TYR A 221 -17.72 -16.20 -1.97
C TYR A 221 -16.75 -16.52 -0.82
N GLY A 222 -16.54 -17.80 -0.61
CA GLY A 222 -15.56 -18.33 0.32
C GLY A 222 -15.35 -19.82 0.05
N TYR A 223 -14.22 -20.34 0.48
CA TYR A 223 -13.76 -21.70 0.18
C TYR A 223 -13.27 -22.41 1.44
N TYR A 224 -13.13 -23.73 1.36
CA TYR A 224 -12.58 -24.52 2.45
C TYR A 224 -11.14 -24.91 2.19
N VAL A 225 -10.34 -24.87 3.27
CA VAL A 225 -8.98 -25.38 3.31
C VAL A 225 -8.84 -26.38 4.45
N VAL A 226 -7.96 -27.37 4.28
CA VAL A 226 -7.57 -28.30 5.34
C VAL A 226 -6.11 -28.07 5.69
N ILE A 227 -5.83 -27.86 6.97
CA ILE A 227 -4.47 -27.70 7.48
C ILE A 227 -3.79 -29.08 7.52
N ARG A 228 -2.82 -29.33 6.64
CA ARG A 228 -2.12 -30.62 6.58
C ARG A 228 -0.95 -30.70 7.54
N SER A 229 -0.19 -29.61 7.66
CA SER A 229 0.96 -29.54 8.56
C SER A 229 1.23 -28.11 8.98
N ILE A 230 1.80 -27.95 10.18
CA ILE A 230 2.25 -26.67 10.73
C ILE A 230 3.73 -26.82 11.07
N GLU A 231 4.57 -26.05 10.41
CA GLU A 231 5.98 -25.92 10.70
C GLU A 231 6.20 -24.63 11.50
N LYS A 232 6.65 -24.78 12.74
CA LYS A 232 7.07 -23.64 13.57
C LYS A 232 8.37 -23.09 13.00
N THR A 233 8.28 -21.97 12.29
CA THR A 233 9.45 -21.28 11.78
C THR A 233 9.75 -20.10 12.70
N VAL A 234 10.98 -20.04 13.20
CA VAL A 234 11.45 -18.86 13.94
C VAL A 234 11.73 -17.75 12.93
N ASP A 235 11.46 -16.51 13.30
CA ASP A 235 11.88 -15.37 12.50
C ASP A 235 13.40 -15.21 12.55
N ASP A 236 14.08 -15.72 11.53
CA ASP A 236 15.52 -15.58 11.31
C ASP A 236 15.90 -14.24 10.63
N GLY A 237 14.91 -13.36 10.39
CA GLY A 237 15.09 -12.08 9.71
C GLY A 237 15.21 -12.17 8.19
N SER A 238 15.02 -13.36 7.61
CA SER A 238 15.10 -13.57 6.16
C SER A 238 13.97 -12.86 5.40
N ASP A 239 12.73 -12.89 5.91
CA ASP A 239 11.63 -12.20 5.23
C ASP A 239 11.76 -10.69 5.46
N LYS A 240 12.00 -9.96 4.37
CA LYS A 240 12.23 -8.51 4.42
C LYS A 240 10.91 -7.77 4.59
N ILE A 241 10.98 -6.63 5.27
CA ILE A 241 9.88 -5.67 5.26
C ILE A 241 9.68 -5.18 3.83
N ARG A 242 8.43 -5.25 3.35
CA ARG A 242 8.10 -4.87 1.99
C ARG A 242 8.53 -3.44 1.69
N SER A 243 9.18 -3.26 0.55
CA SER A 243 9.44 -1.95 -0.05
C SER A 243 8.34 -1.65 -1.08
N PHE A 244 7.90 -0.40 -1.14
CA PHE A 244 6.88 0.10 -2.06
C PHE A 244 7.53 1.10 -3.03
#